data_AF-A0A3N9MU35-F1
#
_entry.id   AF-A0A3N9MU35-F1
#
_cell.length_a   1.000
_cell.length_b   1.000
_cell.length_c   1.000
_cell.angle_alpha   90.00
_cell.angle_beta   90.00
_cell.angle_gamma   90.00
#
_symmetry.space_group_name_H-M   'P 1'
#
loop_
_entity.id
_entity.type
_entity.pdbx_description
1 polymer ?
#
loop_
_entity_poly.entity_id
_entity_poly.type
_entity_poly.pdbx_seq_one_letter_code
_entity_poly.pdbx_strand_id
1 'polypeptide(L)'
;MNDLIDKIRKTLEDSLETAKENAQNLKEIAEEYGKTARLKFELYQLQSSRKKKMELLGETVFPFINEKNYTDLKKHETLQVIIDNIKSLDNDIELTRKALELQRNPDKKQSRELNKEELQNQINEVEKEIESRINELRAVKDALKKNNNKKKS
;
A
#
# COMPACT_ATOMS: atom_id res chain seq x y z
N MET A 1 -26.07 20.97 32.85
CA MET A 1 -25.05 21.53 31.93
C MET A 1 -23.73 20.75 31.96
N ASN A 2 -23.23 20.31 33.12
CA ASN A 2 -21.98 19.52 33.21
C ASN A 2 -22.03 18.17 32.46
N ASP A 3 -23.16 17.46 32.55
CA ASP A 3 -23.32 16.11 31.96
C ASP A 3 -23.28 16.07 30.42
N LEU A 4 -23.63 17.20 29.76
CA LEU A 4 -23.56 17.33 28.29
C LEU A 4 -22.13 17.64 27.84
N ILE A 5 -21.40 18.44 28.61
CA ILE A 5 -20.00 18.79 28.34
C ILE A 5 -19.12 17.55 28.54
N ASP A 6 -19.37 16.76 29.58
CA ASP A 6 -18.62 15.52 29.84
C ASP A 6 -18.89 14.47 28.75
N LYS A 7 -20.12 14.34 28.26
CA LYS A 7 -20.42 13.48 27.10
C LYS A 7 -19.71 13.94 25.83
N ILE A 8 -19.74 15.24 25.50
CA ILE A 8 -19.03 15.78 24.34
C ILE A 8 -17.52 15.54 24.44
N ARG A 9 -16.95 15.67 25.63
CA ARG A 9 -15.52 15.44 25.87
C ARG A 9 -15.14 13.97 25.68
N LYS A 10 -15.96 13.06 26.21
CA LYS A 10 -15.76 11.61 26.06
C LYS A 10 -15.86 11.18 24.59
N THR A 11 -16.86 11.65 23.87
CA THR A 11 -17.03 11.34 22.44
C THR A 11 -15.89 11.91 21.59
N LEU A 12 -15.34 13.07 21.95
CA LEU A 12 -14.16 13.63 21.30
C LEU A 12 -12.88 12.84 21.60
N GLU A 13 -12.71 12.35 22.82
CA GLU A 13 -11.61 11.46 23.19
C GLU A 13 -11.69 10.14 22.43
N ASP A 14 -12.87 9.50 22.39
CA ASP A 14 -13.11 8.27 21.64
C ASP A 14 -12.89 8.47 20.12
N SER A 15 -13.30 9.62 19.58
CA SER A 15 -13.07 9.99 18.17
C SER A 15 -11.59 10.25 17.86
N LEU A 16 -10.85 10.86 18.79
CA LEU A 16 -9.41 11.09 18.65
C LEU A 16 -8.62 9.78 18.72
N GLU A 17 -9.02 8.87 19.60
CA GLU A 17 -8.42 7.54 19.72
C GLU A 17 -8.67 6.73 18.45
N THR A 18 -9.90 6.74 17.94
CA THR A 18 -10.27 6.12 16.65
C THR A 18 -9.51 6.76 15.47
N ALA A 19 -9.36 8.08 15.44
CA ALA A 19 -8.58 8.78 14.41
C ALA A 19 -7.09 8.43 14.48
N LYS A 20 -6.55 8.23 15.68
CA LYS A 20 -5.15 7.83 15.91
C LYS A 20 -4.90 6.38 15.47
N GLU A 21 -5.82 5.47 15.79
CA GLU A 21 -5.78 4.08 15.30
C GLU A 21 -5.90 4.03 13.76
N ASN A 22 -6.82 4.81 13.18
CA ASN A 22 -6.96 4.92 11.72
C ASN A 22 -5.72 5.51 11.03
N ALA A 23 -5.05 6.49 11.66
CA ALA A 23 -3.80 7.05 11.16
C ALA A 23 -2.63 6.04 11.23
N GLN A 24 -2.58 5.21 12.29
CA GLN A 24 -1.62 4.12 12.41
C GLN A 24 -1.86 3.04 11.33
N ASN A 25 -3.12 2.66 11.11
CA ASN A 25 -3.51 1.74 10.04
C ASN A 25 -3.13 2.27 8.64
N LEU A 26 -3.34 3.56 8.37
CA LEU A 26 -2.93 4.21 7.12
C LEU A 26 -1.41 4.19 6.91
N LYS A 27 -0.63 4.43 7.99
CA LYS A 27 0.83 4.34 7.94
C LYS A 27 1.29 2.92 7.62
N GLU A 28 0.71 1.91 8.25
CA GLU A 28 1.03 0.50 7.98
C GLU A 28 0.70 0.12 6.54
N ILE A 29 -0.46 0.54 6.02
CA ILE A 29 -0.84 0.34 4.62
C ILE A 29 0.20 1.00 3.70
N ALA A 30 0.57 2.26 3.94
CA ALA A 30 1.54 2.96 3.10
C ALA A 30 2.92 2.28 3.11
N GLU A 31 3.39 1.81 4.27
CA GLU A 31 4.64 1.05 4.40
C GLU A 31 4.58 -0.28 3.64
N GLU A 32 3.47 -1.02 3.72
CA GLU A 32 3.25 -2.26 2.98
C GLU A 32 3.24 -2.04 1.47
N TYR A 33 2.52 -1.01 0.99
CA TYR A 33 2.51 -0.63 -0.42
C TYR A 33 3.90 -0.24 -0.90
N GLY A 34 4.64 0.53 -0.11
CA GLY A 34 6.03 0.90 -0.41
C GLY A 34 6.95 -0.32 -0.52
N LYS A 35 6.84 -1.28 0.41
CA LYS A 35 7.61 -2.53 0.38
C LYS A 35 7.25 -3.38 -0.85
N THR A 36 5.97 -3.55 -1.15
CA THR A 36 5.51 -4.29 -2.34
C THR A 36 5.98 -3.61 -3.64
N ALA A 37 5.86 -2.29 -3.75
CA ALA A 37 6.30 -1.54 -4.93
C ALA A 37 7.82 -1.67 -5.13
N ARG A 38 8.60 -1.57 -4.05
CA ARG A 38 10.04 -1.77 -4.07
C ARG A 38 10.41 -3.18 -4.56
N LEU A 39 9.80 -4.22 -4.01
CA LEU A 39 10.07 -5.60 -4.42
C LEU A 39 9.68 -5.86 -5.88
N LYS A 40 8.59 -5.27 -6.38
CA LYS A 40 8.22 -5.36 -7.80
C LYS A 40 9.23 -4.67 -8.71
N PHE A 41 9.73 -3.50 -8.30
CA PHE A 41 10.75 -2.77 -9.04
C PHE A 41 12.07 -3.53 -9.08
N GLU A 42 12.49 -4.09 -7.95
CA GLU A 42 13.67 -4.95 -7.83
C GLU A 42 13.54 -6.19 -8.72
N LEU A 43 12.39 -6.86 -8.70
CA LEU A 43 12.10 -7.99 -9.59
C LEU A 43 12.25 -7.61 -11.06
N TYR A 44 11.73 -6.45 -11.47
CA TYR A 44 11.88 -5.96 -12.84
C TYR A 44 13.35 -5.74 -13.22
N GLN A 45 14.14 -5.14 -12.32
CA GLN A 45 15.57 -4.94 -12.54
C GLN A 45 16.34 -6.26 -12.69
N LEU A 46 16.06 -7.23 -11.81
CA LEU A 46 16.66 -8.56 -11.88
C LEU A 46 16.30 -9.28 -13.19
N GLN A 47 15.04 -9.21 -13.62
CA GLN A 47 14.59 -9.77 -14.90
C GLN A 47 15.26 -9.10 -16.10
N SER A 48 15.41 -7.77 -16.07
CA SER A 48 16.12 -7.03 -17.11
C SER A 48 17.61 -7.43 -17.17
N SER A 49 18.26 -7.56 -16.03
CA SER A 49 19.65 -8.02 -15.92
C SER A 49 19.81 -9.44 -16.47
N ARG A 50 18.90 -10.35 -16.09
CA ARG A 50 18.85 -11.73 -16.61
C ARG A 50 18.70 -11.76 -18.12
N LYS A 51 17.82 -10.93 -18.68
CA LYS A 51 17.63 -10.84 -20.14
C LYS A 51 18.93 -10.46 -20.85
N LYS A 52 19.64 -9.44 -20.36
CA LYS A 52 20.93 -9.02 -20.93
C LYS A 52 22.00 -10.13 -20.84
N LYS A 53 22.02 -10.89 -19.74
CA LYS A 53 22.95 -12.03 -19.61
C LYS A 53 22.60 -13.19 -20.54
N MET A 54 21.31 -13.44 -20.79
CA MET A 54 20.85 -14.43 -21.78
C MET A 54 21.18 -13.99 -23.22
N GLU A 55 21.05 -12.70 -23.53
CA GLU A 55 21.48 -12.15 -24.82
C GLU A 55 22.99 -12.36 -25.02
N LEU A 56 23.81 -12.02 -24.02
CA LEU A 56 25.26 -12.24 -24.05
C LEU A 56 25.62 -13.73 -24.17
N LEU A 57 24.88 -14.62 -23.49
CA LEU A 57 25.03 -16.07 -23.65
C LEU A 57 24.76 -16.49 -25.10
N GLY A 58 23.68 -15.97 -25.69
CA GLY A 58 23.34 -16.20 -27.09
C GLY A 58 24.45 -15.74 -28.03
N GLU A 59 24.94 -14.51 -27.86
CA GLU A 59 26.08 -13.97 -28.62
C GLU A 59 27.34 -14.82 -28.48
N THR A 60 27.61 -15.31 -27.27
CA THR A 60 28.80 -16.15 -26.99
C THR A 60 28.67 -17.53 -27.63
N VAL A 61 27.48 -18.14 -27.60
CA VAL A 61 27.26 -19.52 -28.04
C VAL A 61 27.01 -19.61 -29.55
N PHE A 62 26.41 -18.58 -30.15
CA PHE A 62 25.96 -18.59 -31.54
C PHE A 62 27.06 -18.90 -32.57
N PRO A 63 28.27 -18.31 -32.51
CA PRO A 63 29.34 -18.61 -33.45
C PRO A 63 29.74 -20.09 -33.44
N PHE A 64 29.85 -20.68 -32.24
CA PHE A 64 30.23 -22.08 -32.07
C PHE A 64 29.15 -23.06 -32.55
N ILE A 65 27.87 -22.72 -32.36
CA ILE A 65 26.77 -23.51 -32.93
C ILE A 65 26.81 -23.47 -34.45
N ASN A 66 26.98 -22.27 -35.03
CA ASN A 66 27.02 -22.08 -36.48
C ASN A 66 28.17 -22.86 -37.13
N GLU A 67 29.33 -22.89 -36.48
CA GLU A 67 30.52 -23.62 -36.93
C GLU A 67 30.52 -25.11 -36.54
N LYS A 68 29.49 -25.58 -35.82
CA LYS A 68 29.41 -26.93 -35.22
C LYS A 68 30.60 -27.29 -34.32
N ASN A 69 31.24 -26.28 -33.72
CA ASN A 69 32.43 -26.42 -32.90
C ASN A 69 32.10 -26.41 -31.38
N TYR A 70 31.50 -27.49 -30.91
CA TYR A 70 31.07 -27.62 -29.52
C TYR A 70 32.24 -27.86 -28.54
N THR A 71 33.36 -28.37 -29.03
CA THR A 71 34.53 -28.69 -28.20
C THR A 71 35.20 -27.42 -27.69
N ASP A 72 35.29 -26.40 -28.54
CA ASP A 72 35.90 -25.13 -28.17
C ASP A 72 34.93 -24.23 -27.41
N LEU A 73 33.61 -24.35 -27.65
CA LEU A 73 32.60 -23.70 -26.83
C LEU A 73 32.76 -24.03 -25.35
N LYS A 74 32.98 -25.31 -25.02
CA LYS A 74 33.16 -25.76 -23.63
C LYS A 74 34.41 -25.18 -22.96
N LYS A 75 35.41 -24.78 -23.75
CA LYS A 75 36.66 -24.18 -23.27
C LYS A 75 36.58 -22.65 -23.23
N HIS A 76 35.49 -22.06 -23.71
CA HIS A 76 35.33 -20.62 -23.75
C HIS A 76 35.32 -20.04 -22.33
N GLU A 77 36.32 -19.23 -22.02
CA GLU A 77 36.63 -18.77 -20.65
C GLU A 77 35.46 -18.05 -19.97
N THR A 78 34.65 -17.32 -20.74
CA THR A 78 33.54 -16.55 -20.20
C THR A 78 32.22 -17.32 -20.13
N LEU A 79 32.11 -18.48 -20.78
CA LEU A 79 30.84 -19.21 -20.87
C LEU A 79 30.35 -19.65 -19.49
N GLN A 80 31.24 -20.22 -18.68
CA GLN A 80 30.93 -20.68 -17.33
C GLN A 80 30.50 -19.50 -16.45
N VAL A 81 31.21 -18.37 -16.52
CA VAL A 81 30.91 -17.15 -15.77
C VAL A 81 29.53 -16.59 -16.15
N ILE A 82 29.17 -16.61 -17.44
CA ILE A 82 27.85 -16.15 -17.89
C ILE A 82 26.75 -17.07 -17.35
N ILE A 83 26.94 -18.39 -17.40
CA ILE A 83 25.98 -19.37 -16.89
C ILE A 83 25.78 -19.21 -15.38
N ASP A 84 26.86 -19.05 -14.60
CA ASP A 84 26.78 -18.92 -13.16
C ASP A 84 26.09 -17.61 -12.74
N ASN A 85 26.34 -16.52 -13.46
CA ASN A 85 25.60 -15.27 -13.27
C ASN A 85 24.10 -15.42 -13.55
N ILE A 86 23.73 -16.15 -14.60
CA ILE A 86 22.31 -16.40 -14.93
C ILE A 86 21.66 -17.22 -13.81
N LYS A 87 22.32 -18.27 -13.30
CA LYS A 87 21.81 -19.08 -12.18
C LYS A 87 21.63 -18.26 -10.91
N SER A 88 22.59 -17.38 -10.60
CA SER A 88 22.47 -16.47 -9.46
C SER A 88 21.26 -15.56 -9.62
N LEU A 89 21.08 -14.96 -10.81
CA LEU A 89 19.93 -14.09 -11.09
C LEU A 89 18.60 -14.85 -11.02
N ASP A 90 18.56 -16.11 -11.49
CA ASP A 90 17.37 -16.96 -11.37
C ASP A 90 17.00 -17.22 -9.91
N ASN A 91 17.99 -17.48 -9.05
CA ASN A 91 17.79 -17.65 -7.62
C ASN A 91 17.26 -16.35 -6.97
N ASP A 92 17.87 -15.20 -7.28
CA ASP A 92 17.45 -13.90 -6.72
C ASP A 92 16.03 -13.53 -7.17
N ILE A 93 15.68 -13.82 -8.42
CA ILE A 93 14.31 -13.67 -8.94
C ILE A 93 13.32 -14.55 -8.18
N GLU A 94 13.68 -15.81 -7.93
CA GLU A 94 12.82 -16.75 -7.21
C GLU A 94 12.60 -16.30 -5.75
N LEU A 95 13.66 -15.91 -5.05
CA LEU A 95 13.58 -15.37 -3.70
C LEU A 95 12.71 -14.11 -3.63
N THR A 96 12.87 -13.20 -4.60
CA THR A 96 12.06 -11.97 -4.67
C THR A 96 10.58 -12.26 -4.96
N ARG A 97 10.29 -13.25 -5.81
CA ARG A 97 8.91 -13.71 -6.05
C ARG A 97 8.27 -14.31 -4.80
N LYS A 98 8.99 -15.18 -4.08
CA LYS A 98 8.53 -15.73 -2.80
C LYS A 98 8.26 -14.62 -1.78
N ALA A 99 9.13 -13.62 -1.69
CA ALA A 99 8.92 -12.47 -0.82
C ALA A 99 7.65 -11.67 -1.19
N LEU A 100 7.39 -11.47 -2.49
CA LEU A 100 6.15 -10.83 -2.97
C LEU A 100 4.90 -11.66 -2.67
N GLU A 101 4.98 -12.99 -2.76
CA GLU A 101 3.87 -13.90 -2.43
C GLU A 101 3.56 -13.88 -0.94
N LEU A 102 4.57 -13.87 -0.08
CA LEU A 102 4.40 -13.72 1.37
C LEU A 102 3.74 -12.38 1.75
N GLN A 103 4.03 -11.30 1.02
CA GLN A 103 3.32 -10.03 1.20
C GLN A 103 1.88 -10.04 0.65
N ARG A 104 1.54 -11.00 -0.21
CA ARG A 104 0.24 -11.10 -0.87
C ARG A 104 -0.79 -11.94 -0.11
N ASN A 105 -0.50 -12.36 1.13
CA ASN A 105 -1.34 -13.25 1.94
C ASN A 105 -2.85 -12.94 1.82
N PRO A 106 -3.69 -13.91 1.43
CA PRO A 106 -5.12 -13.70 1.15
C PRO A 106 -5.94 -13.30 2.38
N ASP A 107 -5.50 -13.63 3.60
CA ASP A 107 -6.16 -13.22 4.85
C ASP A 107 -6.21 -11.69 5.04
N LYS A 108 -5.31 -10.94 4.40
CA LYS A 108 -5.30 -9.45 4.44
C LYS A 108 -6.26 -8.80 3.44
N LYS A 109 -6.75 -9.53 2.43
CA LYS A 109 -7.71 -8.96 1.46
C LYS A 109 -9.13 -8.89 2.04
N GLN A 110 -9.55 -9.94 2.76
CA GLN A 110 -10.84 -9.96 3.45
C GLN A 110 -10.92 -8.91 4.58
N SER A 111 -9.86 -8.77 5.38
CA SER A 111 -9.80 -7.76 6.44
C SER A 111 -9.71 -6.33 5.91
N ARG A 112 -9.15 -6.10 4.71
CA ARG A 112 -9.16 -4.78 4.04
C ARG A 112 -10.53 -4.40 3.44
N GLU A 113 -11.30 -5.37 2.96
CA GLU A 113 -12.68 -5.11 2.49
C GLU A 113 -13.63 -4.80 3.65
N LEU A 114 -13.53 -5.58 4.74
CA LEU A 114 -14.27 -5.33 5.99
C LEU A 114 -13.96 -3.95 6.58
N ASN A 115 -12.68 -3.56 6.67
CA ASN A 115 -12.28 -2.25 7.18
C ASN A 115 -12.78 -1.09 6.31
N LYS A 116 -12.94 -1.28 4.99
CA LYS A 116 -13.42 -0.20 4.10
C LYS A 116 -14.92 0.05 4.31
N GLU A 117 -15.69 -1.01 4.53
CA GLU A 117 -17.12 -0.92 4.80
C GLU A 117 -17.39 -0.34 6.19
N GLU A 118 -16.60 -0.74 7.21
CA GLU A 118 -16.64 -0.13 8.54
C GLU A 118 -16.25 1.35 8.51
N LEU A 119 -15.17 1.73 7.82
CA LEU A 119 -14.78 3.13 7.65
C LEU A 119 -15.86 3.94 6.94
N GLN A 120 -16.51 3.38 5.92
CA GLN A 120 -17.60 4.06 5.22
C GLN A 120 -18.81 4.26 6.14
N ASN A 121 -19.13 3.28 6.97
CA ASN A 121 -20.21 3.39 7.95
C ASN A 121 -19.88 4.45 9.02
N GLN A 122 -18.65 4.47 9.53
CA GLN A 122 -18.17 5.50 10.46
C GLN A 122 -18.24 6.90 9.85
N ILE A 123 -17.82 7.07 8.59
CA ILE A 123 -17.93 8.35 7.87
C ILE A 123 -19.40 8.80 7.79
N ASN A 124 -20.30 7.89 7.41
CA ASN A 124 -21.72 8.20 7.29
C ASN A 124 -22.36 8.58 8.64
N GLU A 125 -21.93 7.97 9.75
CA GLU A 125 -22.39 8.35 11.09
C GLU A 125 -21.91 9.74 11.50
N VAL A 126 -20.63 10.04 11.26
CA VAL A 126 -20.04 11.35 11.54
C VAL A 126 -20.72 12.44 10.69
N GLU A 127 -20.98 12.18 9.42
CA GLU A 127 -21.70 13.11 8.54
C GLU A 127 -23.11 13.42 9.07
N LYS A 128 -23.85 12.39 9.53
CA LYS A 128 -25.16 12.58 10.16
C LYS A 128 -25.07 13.39 11.46
N GLU A 129 -24.06 13.15 12.28
CA GLU A 129 -23.87 13.91 13.52
C GLU A 129 -23.55 15.39 13.22
N ILE A 130 -22.70 15.65 12.22
CA ILE A 130 -22.39 17.00 11.75
C ILE A 130 -23.65 17.71 11.25
N GLU A 131 -24.47 17.06 10.41
CA GLU A 131 -25.72 17.63 9.94
C GLU A 131 -26.69 17.94 11.08
N SER A 132 -26.82 17.04 12.06
CA SER A 132 -27.63 17.25 13.25
C SER A 132 -27.18 18.50 14.01
N ARG A 133 -25.87 18.61 14.30
CA ARG A 133 -25.31 19.78 15.01
C ARG A 133 -25.44 21.08 14.24
N ILE A 134 -25.33 21.05 12.90
CA ILE A 134 -25.56 22.23 12.05
C ILE A 134 -27.01 22.70 12.19
N ASN A 135 -27.97 21.79 12.21
CA ASN A 135 -29.38 22.13 12.35
C ASN A 135 -29.70 22.70 13.73
N GLU A 136 -29.12 22.14 14.80
CA GLU A 136 -29.23 22.70 16.15
C GLU A 136 -28.64 24.12 16.22
N LEU A 137 -27.45 24.34 15.65
CA LEU A 137 -26.82 25.67 15.60
C LEU A 137 -27.66 26.68 14.81
N ARG A 138 -28.32 26.26 13.73
CA ARG A 138 -29.27 27.10 12.98
C ARG A 138 -30.47 27.47 13.84
N ALA A 139 -31.07 26.52 14.54
CA ALA A 139 -32.20 26.77 15.43
C ALA A 139 -31.83 27.73 16.58
N VAL A 140 -30.66 27.54 17.19
CA VAL A 140 -30.13 28.45 18.23
C VAL A 140 -29.88 29.85 17.67
N LYS A 141 -29.30 29.96 16.47
CA LYS A 141 -29.07 31.25 15.80
C LYS A 141 -30.39 31.98 15.52
N ASP A 142 -31.42 31.27 15.08
CA ASP A 142 -32.73 31.86 14.80
C ASP A 142 -33.48 32.27 16.08
N ALA A 143 -33.34 31.49 17.15
CA ALA A 143 -33.86 31.84 18.48
C ALA A 143 -33.17 33.10 19.05
N LEU A 144 -31.84 33.21 18.90
CA LEU A 144 -31.07 34.39 19.30
C LEU A 144 -31.45 35.64 18.49
N LYS A 145 -31.66 35.51 17.18
CA LYS A 145 -32.17 36.62 16.35
C LYS A 145 -33.56 37.09 16.77
N LYS A 146 -34.48 36.18 17.08
CA LYS A 146 -35.82 36.52 17.59
C LYS A 146 -35.77 37.23 18.95
N ASN A 147 -34.90 36.78 19.86
CA ASN A 147 -34.75 37.41 21.17
C ASN A 147 -34.08 38.80 21.11
N ASN A 148 -33.15 39.03 20.18
CA ASN A 148 -32.55 40.34 19.98
C ASN A 148 -33.51 41.37 19.36
N ASN A 149 -34.46 40.95 18.53
CA ASN A 149 -35.51 41.83 18.02
C ASN A 149 -36.58 42.17 19.08
N LYS A 150 -36.86 41.27 20.03
CA LYS A 150 -37.77 41.54 21.17
C LYS A 150 -37.19 42.48 22.22
N LYS A 151 -35.87 42.61 22.34
CA LYS A 151 -35.20 43.54 23.29
C LYS A 151 -35.02 44.96 22.74
N LYS A 152 -35.29 45.19 21.45
CA LYS A 152 -35.17 46.50 20.78
C LYS A 152 -36.52 47.17 20.50
N SER A 153 -37.63 46.54 20.88
CA SER A 153 -38.99 47.07 20.79
C SER A 153 -39.56 47.27 22.19
#